data_AF-A0A7V9R9F0-F1
#
_entry.id   AF-A0A7V9R9F0-F1
#
_cell.length_a   1.000
_cell.length_b   1.000
_cell.length_c   1.000
_cell.angle_alpha   90.00
_cell.angle_beta   90.00
_cell.angle_gamma   90.00
#
_symmetry.space_group_name_H-M   'P 1'
#
loop_
_entity.id
_entity.type
_entity.pdbx_description
1 polymer ?
#
loop_
_entity_poly.entity_id
_entity_poly.type
_entity_poly.pdbx_seq_one_letter_code
_entity_poly.pdbx_strand_id
1 'polypeptide(L)' 'MPRYASVFPLVTARALARPFTYLADGLEKGAVVSVPFGRARRRGVVVDVGDSAPADV' A
#
# COMPACT_ATOMS: atom_id res chain seq x y z
N MET A 1 2.08 16.31 4.26
CA MET A 1 1.94 15.40 3.10
C MET A 1 2.14 14.02 3.66
N PRO A 2 1.21 13.08 3.43
CA PRO A 2 1.28 11.76 4.04
C PRO A 2 2.58 11.08 3.62
N ARG A 3 3.28 10.52 4.59
CA ARG A 3 4.57 9.83 4.41
C ARG A 3 4.41 8.33 4.23
N TYR A 4 3.33 7.78 4.76
CA TYR A 4 3.00 6.36 4.71
C TYR A 4 1.73 6.15 3.92
N ALA A 5 1.74 5.10 3.11
CA ALA A 5 0.58 4.65 2.36
C ALA A 5 0.36 3.15 2.64
N SER A 6 -0.86 2.81 3.05
CA SER A 6 -1.32 1.43 3.11
C SER A 6 -1.86 1.04 1.74
N VAL A 7 -1.26 0.04 1.12
CA VAL A 7 -1.58 -0.40 -0.24
C VAL A 7 -2.10 -1.83 -0.22
N PHE A 8 -3.22 -2.07 -0.89
CA PHE A 8 -3.73 -3.41 -1.16
C PHE A 8 -3.33 -3.86 -2.57
N PRO A 9 -2.43 -4.86 -2.73
CA PRO A 9 -2.03 -5.36 -4.04
C PRO A 9 -3.21 -5.99 -4.81
N LEU A 10 -3.32 -5.64 -6.10
CA LEU A 10 -4.24 -6.25 -7.05
C LEU A 10 -3.62 -7.55 -7.57
N VAL A 11 -3.78 -8.62 -6.80
CA VAL A 11 -3.35 -9.98 -7.15
C VAL A 11 -4.56 -10.89 -7.34
N THR A 12 -4.39 -11.98 -8.09
CA THR A 12 -5.44 -12.99 -8.25
C THR A 12 -5.68 -13.82 -6.99
N ALA A 13 -4.71 -13.84 -6.07
CA ALA A 13 -4.81 -14.56 -4.81
C ALA A 13 -5.79 -13.86 -3.86
N ARG A 14 -6.93 -14.51 -3.60
CA ARG A 14 -7.98 -14.04 -2.67
C ARG A 14 -7.52 -13.93 -1.20
N ALA A 15 -6.36 -14.46 -0.86
CA ALA A 15 -5.92 -14.70 0.52
C ALA A 15 -5.12 -13.57 1.18
N LEU A 16 -5.04 -12.37 0.58
CA LEU A 16 -4.37 -11.26 1.27
C LEU A 16 -5.20 -10.81 2.48
N ALA A 17 -4.70 -11.13 3.67
CA ALA A 17 -5.39 -10.86 4.93
C ALA A 17 -5.31 -9.38 5.38
N ARG A 18 -4.36 -8.60 4.84
CA ARG A 18 -4.16 -7.19 5.22
C ARG A 18 -3.45 -6.36 4.15
N PRO A 19 -3.60 -5.02 4.15
CA PRO A 19 -2.79 -4.10 3.36
C PRO A 19 -1.32 -4.10 3.78
N PHE A 20 -0.44 -3.61 2.91
CA PHE A 20 0.99 -3.46 3.17
C PHE A 20 1.36 -1.97 3.27
N THR A 21 2.23 -1.64 4.21
CA THR A 21 2.68 -0.26 4.46
C THR A 21 3.90 0.06 3.60
N TYR A 22 3.83 1.19 2.89
CA TYR A 22 4.92 1.72 2.08
C TYR A 22 5.25 3.15 2.50
N LEU A 23 6.52 3.52 2.38
CA LEU A 23 6.93 4.93 2.39
C LEU A 23 6.60 5.52 1.03
N ALA A 24 5.74 6.53 1.01
CA ALA A 24 5.37 7.23 -0.19
C ALA A 24 4.78 8.59 0.16
N ASP A 25 5.38 9.65 -0.40
CA ASP A 25 4.95 11.01 -0.18
C ASP A 25 3.91 11.44 -1.23
N GLY A 26 2.88 12.17 -0.77
CA GLY A 26 1.93 12.84 -1.67
C GLY A 26 0.98 11.89 -2.40
N LEU A 27 0.75 10.68 -1.88
CA LEU A 27 -0.30 9.80 -2.36
C LEU A 27 -1.65 10.14 -1.73
N GLU A 28 -2.71 9.79 -2.46
CA GLU A 28 -4.08 9.92 -2.01
C GLU A 28 -4.75 8.54 -1.95
N LYS A 29 -5.74 8.42 -1.07
CA LYS A 29 -6.58 7.22 -0.99
C LYS A 29 -7.30 6.98 -2.32
N GLY A 30 -7.27 5.74 -2.79
CA GLY A 30 -7.83 5.32 -4.09
C GLY A 30 -6.84 5.39 -5.25
N ALA A 31 -5.66 6.00 -5.08
CA ALA A 31 -4.64 6.02 -6.13
C ALA A 31 -4.18 4.59 -6.48
N VAL A 32 -4.02 4.34 -7.79
CA VAL A 32 -3.45 3.08 -8.29
C VAL A 32 -1.95 3.26 -8.45
N VAL A 33 -1.18 2.43 -7.76
CA VAL A 33 0.28 2.52 -7.70
C VAL A 33 0.93 1.21 -8.16
N SER A 34 2.17 1.30 -8.62
CA SER A 34 3.04 0.14 -8.85
C SER A 34 3.96 -0.01 -7.65
N VAL A 35 3.86 -1.12 -6.92
CA VAL A 35 4.65 -1.37 -5.70
C VAL A 35 5.50 -2.65 -5.84
N PRO A 36 6.68 -2.70 -5.19
CA PRO A 36 7.39 -3.96 -4.98
C PRO A 36 6.52 -4.90 -4.12
N PHE A 37 6.32 -6.12 -4.60
CA PHE A 37 5.57 -7.15 -3.89
C PHE A 37 6.18 -8.53 -4.17
N GLY A 38 6.86 -9.09 -3.16
CA GLY A 38 7.68 -10.29 -3.34
C GLY A 38 8.82 -10.05 -4.32
N ARG A 39 8.96 -10.93 -5.33
CA ARG A 39 10.00 -10.85 -6.38
C ARG A 39 9.58 -10.05 -7.62
N ALA A 40 8.43 -9.37 -7.59
CA ALA A 40 7.87 -8.66 -8.74
C ALA A 40 7.33 -7.29 -8.35
N ARG A 41 7.02 -6.48 -9.35
CA ARG A 41 6.19 -5.27 -9.17
C ARG A 41 4.73 -5.62 -9.45
N ARG A 42 3.82 -5.14 -8.62
CA ARG A 42 2.38 -5.35 -8.76
C ARG A 42 1.64 -4.02 -8.69
N ARG A 43 0.49 -3.95 -9.36
CA ARG A 43 -0.44 -2.85 -9.12
C ARG A 43 -1.07 -3.03 -7.76
N GLY A 44 -1.32 -1.93 -7.06
CA GLY A 44 -2.06 -1.89 -5.81
C GLY A 44 -2.88 -0.62 -5.72
N VAL A 45 -3.84 -0.60 -4.81
CA VAL A 45 -4.66 0.57 -4.52
C VAL A 45 -4.33 1.07 -3.12
N VAL A 46 -4.11 2.37 -2.99
CA VAL A 46 -3.93 3.02 -1.69
C VAL A 46 -5.27 2.99 -0.94
N VAL A 47 -5.32 2.34 0.20
CA VAL A 47 -6.53 2.23 1.04
C VAL A 47 -6.50 3.19 2.23
N ASP A 48 -5.32 3.61 2.65
CA ASP A 48 -5.13 4.60 3.70
C ASP A 48 -3.80 5.35 3.55
N VAL A 49 -3.73 6.55 4.12
CA VAL A 49 -2.53 7.40 4.11
C VAL A 49 -2.36 8.09 5.47
N GLY A 50 -1.11 8.24 5.93
CA GLY A 50 -0.83 8.85 7.23
C GLY A 50 0.61 9.31 7.40
N ASP A 51 0.84 10.07 8.47
CA ASP A 51 2.16 10.62 8.80
C ASP A 51 2.96 9.73 9.76
N SER A 52 2.32 8.71 10.34
CA SER A 52 2.93 7.72 11.23
C SER A 52 2.79 6.31 10.67
N ALA A 53 3.75 5.44 11.00
CA ALA A 53 3.60 4.01 10.74
C ALA A 53 2.42 3.43 11.55
N PRO A 54 1.71 2.40 11.04
CA PRO A 54 0.68 1.71 11.81
C PRO A 54 1.26 1.06 13.07
N ALA A 55 0.46 0.97 14.13
CA ALA A 55 0.91 0.57 15.46
C ALA A 55 1.38 -0.90 15.57
N ASP A 56 1.05 -1.74 14.60
CA ASP A 56 1.33 -3.19 14.58
C ASP A 56 2.44 -3.59 13.59
N VAL A 57 3.21 -2.62 13.06
CA VAL A 57 4.30 -2.83 12.10
C VAL A 57 5.65 -2.98 12.78
#